data_AF-A0A3T0DHA1-F1
#
_entry.id   AF-A0A3T0DHA1-F1
#
_cell.length_a   1.000
_cell.length_b   1.000
_cell.length_c   1.000
_cell.angle_alpha   90.00
_cell.angle_beta   90.00
_cell.angle_gamma   90.00
#
_symmetry.space_group_name_H-M   'P 1'
#
loop_
_entity.id
_entity.type
_entity.pdbx_description
1 polymer ?
#
loop_
_entity_poly.entity_id
_entity_poly.type
_entity_poly.pdbx_seq_one_letter_code
_entity_poly.pdbx_strand_id
1 'polypeptide(L)'
;MPADVYESAVAAAKAASRTVPQQIAHWARIGREMESSPTVNHRQITQVLAGTSSYDSLAEREQAIVREAWEERTRTLREGLDYATGFDSAGEEYSELDEDGNLVVHRPTT
;
A
#
# COMPACT_ATOMS: atom_id res chain seq x y z
N MET A 1 -9.95 -3.01 8.98
CA MET A 1 -10.10 -2.41 7.64
C MET A 1 -9.54 -1.00 7.68
N PRO A 2 -8.92 -0.53 6.60
CA PRO A 2 -8.53 0.87 6.46
C PRO A 2 -9.73 1.81 6.70
N ALA A 3 -9.51 2.93 7.39
CA ALA A 3 -10.58 3.85 7.80
C ALA A 3 -11.28 4.50 6.59
N ASP A 4 -10.50 4.82 5.56
CA ASP A 4 -10.95 5.36 4.27
C ASP A 4 -11.90 4.41 3.51
N VAL A 5 -11.66 3.09 3.57
CA VAL A 5 -12.54 2.08 2.98
C VAL A 5 -13.87 2.02 3.72
N TYR A 6 -13.84 2.12 5.05
CA TYR A 6 -15.06 2.13 5.86
C TYR A 6 -15.89 3.40 5.63
N GLU A 7 -15.26 4.57 5.62
CA GLU A 7 -15.93 5.85 5.34
C GLU A 7 -16.55 5.87 3.94
N SER A 8 -15.80 5.39 2.95
CA SER A 8 -16.31 5.22 1.58
C SER A 8 -17.51 4.27 1.54
N ALA A 9 -17.44 3.16 2.28
CA ALA A 9 -18.54 2.20 2.35
C ALA A 9 -19.79 2.79 3.01
N VAL A 10 -19.65 3.65 4.03
CA VAL A 10 -20.77 4.38 4.64
C VAL A 10 -21.48 5.26 3.61
N ALA A 11 -20.72 6.06 2.87
CA ALA A 11 -21.27 6.96 1.86
C ALA A 11 -21.99 6.18 0.74
N ALA A 12 -21.34 5.14 0.20
CA ALA A 12 -21.88 4.33 -0.88
C ALA A 12 -23.08 3.47 -0.45
N ALA A 13 -23.07 2.94 0.77
CA ALA A 13 -24.16 2.14 1.33
C ALA A 13 -25.46 2.95 1.42
N LYS A 14 -25.36 4.22 1.84
CA LYS A 14 -26.50 5.15 1.89
C LYS A 14 -27.08 5.41 0.51
N ALA A 15 -26.23 5.63 -0.50
CA ALA A 15 -26.67 5.88 -1.88
C ALA A 15 -27.31 4.64 -2.53
N ALA A 16 -26.86 3.45 -2.17
CA ALA A 16 -27.31 2.18 -2.74
C ALA A 16 -28.41 1.48 -1.92
N SER A 17 -28.90 2.10 -0.83
CA SER A 17 -29.85 1.50 0.13
C SER A 17 -29.38 0.13 0.67
N ARG A 18 -28.10 0.02 1.02
CA ARG A 18 -27.48 -1.18 1.61
C ARG A 18 -26.96 -0.90 3.02
N THR A 19 -26.69 -1.94 3.79
CA THR A 19 -25.86 -1.80 4.99
C THR A 19 -24.38 -1.71 4.62
N VAL A 20 -23.55 -1.15 5.50
CA VAL A 20 -22.09 -1.05 5.28
C VAL A 20 -21.45 -2.42 4.99
N PRO A 21 -21.71 -3.49 5.79
CA PRO A 21 -21.20 -4.82 5.46
C PRO A 21 -21.67 -5.35 4.09
N GLN A 22 -22.92 -5.09 3.71
CA GLN A 22 -23.45 -5.49 2.40
C GLN A 22 -22.75 -4.74 1.26
N GLN A 23 -22.47 -3.45 1.44
CA GLN A 23 -21.75 -2.64 0.46
C GLN A 23 -20.30 -3.11 0.28
N ILE A 24 -19.62 -3.44 1.38
CA ILE A 24 -18.26 -4.01 1.34
C ILE A 24 -18.25 -5.37 0.64
N ALA A 25 -19.19 -6.26 0.99
CA ALA A 25 -19.31 -7.57 0.35
C ALA A 25 -19.62 -7.45 -1.16
N HIS A 26 -20.40 -6.44 -1.55
CA HIS A 26 -20.69 -6.13 -2.94
C HIS A 26 -19.44 -5.69 -3.71
N TRP A 27 -18.64 -4.77 -3.15
CA TRP A 27 -17.36 -4.37 -3.74
C TRP A 27 -16.37 -5.51 -3.81
N ALA A 28 -16.25 -6.34 -2.77
CA ALA A 28 -15.38 -7.50 -2.79
C ALA A 28 -15.76 -8.51 -3.89
N ARG A 29 -17.07 -8.68 -4.16
CA ARG A 29 -17.53 -9.52 -5.28
C ARG A 29 -17.15 -8.91 -6.62
N ILE A 30 -17.40 -7.61 -6.82
CA ILE A 30 -17.02 -6.90 -8.05
C ILE A 30 -15.51 -6.96 -8.26
N GLY A 31 -14.70 -6.71 -7.23
CA GLY A 31 -13.24 -6.78 -7.29
C GLY A 31 -12.76 -8.15 -7.77
N ARG A 32 -13.27 -9.24 -7.19
CA ARG A 32 -12.95 -10.60 -7.65
C ARG A 32 -13.35 -10.88 -9.10
N GLU A 33 -14.54 -10.44 -9.52
CA GLU A 33 -14.98 -10.59 -10.92
C GLU A 33 -14.15 -9.73 -11.88
N MET A 34 -13.68 -8.56 -11.43
CA MET A 34 -12.80 -7.70 -12.22
C MET A 34 -11.40 -8.29 -12.36
N GLU A 35 -10.85 -8.90 -11.29
CA GLU A 35 -9.56 -9.59 -11.30
C GLU A 35 -9.59 -10.87 -12.14
N SER A 36 -10.71 -11.58 -12.19
CA SER A 36 -10.86 -12.81 -13.00
C SER A 36 -11.21 -12.54 -14.47
N SER A 37 -11.54 -11.29 -14.82
CA SER A 37 -11.95 -10.93 -16.18
C SER A 37 -10.76 -10.87 -17.14
N PRO A 38 -10.85 -11.46 -18.36
CA PRO A 38 -9.80 -11.34 -19.39
C PRO A 38 -9.63 -9.92 -19.96
N THR A 39 -10.36 -8.93 -19.41
CA THR A 39 -10.24 -7.52 -19.77
C THR A 39 -9.07 -6.81 -19.10
N VAL A 40 -8.47 -7.40 -18.05
CA VAL A 40 -7.28 -6.86 -17.39
C VAL A 40 -6.02 -7.33 -18.11
N ASN A 41 -5.19 -6.40 -18.56
CA ASN A 41 -3.92 -6.76 -19.19
C ASN A 41 -2.81 -6.99 -18.15
N HIS A 42 -2.83 -8.16 -17.52
CA HIS A 42 -1.85 -8.55 -16.49
C HIS A 42 -0.39 -8.42 -16.95
N ARG A 43 -0.11 -8.62 -18.25
CA ARG A 43 1.24 -8.44 -18.79
C ARG A 43 1.72 -7.00 -18.65
N GLN A 44 0.87 -6.02 -18.93
CA GLN A 44 1.25 -4.60 -18.80
C GLN A 44 1.45 -4.20 -17.34
N ILE A 45 0.60 -4.70 -16.43
CA ILE A 45 0.77 -4.52 -14.98
C ILE A 45 2.15 -5.04 -14.55
N THR A 46 2.49 -6.28 -14.89
CA THR A 46 3.78 -6.88 -14.54
C THR A 46 4.96 -6.08 -15.10
N GLN A 47 4.86 -5.58 -16.33
CA GLN A 47 5.91 -4.76 -16.93
C GLN A 47 6.14 -3.44 -16.17
N VAL A 48 5.07 -2.78 -15.71
CA VAL A 48 5.16 -1.56 -14.90
C VAL A 48 5.71 -1.87 -13.51
N LEU A 49 5.24 -2.92 -12.85
CA LEU A 49 5.76 -3.34 -11.55
C LEU A 49 7.24 -3.76 -11.60
N ALA A 50 7.71 -4.24 -12.75
CA ALA A 50 9.11 -4.54 -13.00
C ALA A 50 9.95 -3.30 -13.41
N GLY A 51 9.34 -2.12 -13.57
CA GLY A 51 10.01 -0.90 -14.03
C GLY A 51 10.40 -0.91 -15.52
N THR A 52 9.81 -1.81 -16.31
CA THR A 52 10.12 -1.99 -17.75
C THR A 52 9.13 -1.29 -18.68
N SER A 53 8.07 -0.68 -18.14
CA SER A 53 7.09 0.12 -18.87
C SER A 53 6.60 1.28 -18.01
N SER A 54 6.02 2.31 -18.66
CA SER A 54 5.47 3.48 -17.96
C SER A 54 4.08 3.20 -17.37
N TYR A 55 3.86 3.67 -16.15
CA TYR A 55 2.57 3.68 -15.47
C TYR A 55 1.49 4.46 -16.25
N ASP A 56 1.88 5.57 -16.88
CA ASP A 56 0.96 6.45 -17.60
C ASP A 56 0.44 5.83 -18.91
N SER A 57 1.02 4.70 -19.33
CA SER A 57 0.56 3.94 -20.50
C SER A 57 -0.56 2.94 -20.18
N LEU A 58 -0.88 2.76 -18.89
CA LEU A 58 -1.93 1.86 -18.43
C LEU A 58 -3.30 2.53 -18.49
N ALA A 59 -4.36 1.75 -18.73
CA ALA A 59 -5.71 2.24 -18.49
C ALA A 59 -5.98 2.37 -16.97
N GLU A 60 -6.99 3.16 -16.61
CA GLU A 60 -7.27 3.52 -15.20
C GLU A 60 -7.42 2.31 -14.27
N ARG A 61 -7.92 1.20 -14.80
CA ARG A 61 -8.11 -0.05 -14.05
C ARG A 61 -6.77 -0.69 -13.69
N GLU A 62 -5.89 -0.89 -14.66
CA GLU A 62 -4.54 -1.41 -14.46
C GLU A 62 -3.73 -0.48 -13.56
N GLN A 63 -3.89 0.84 -13.70
CA GLN A 63 -3.28 1.84 -12.82
C GLN A 63 -3.70 1.68 -11.35
N ALA A 64 -4.98 1.37 -11.09
CA ALA A 64 -5.47 1.12 -9.73
C ALA A 64 -4.84 -0.13 -9.11
N ILE A 65 -4.70 -1.20 -9.89
CA ILE A 65 -4.04 -2.44 -9.44
C ILE A 65 -2.56 -2.21 -9.13
N VAL A 66 -1.85 -1.45 -9.97
CA VAL A 66 -0.44 -1.12 -9.70
C VAL A 66 -0.26 -0.28 -8.43
N ARG A 67 -1.17 0.67 -8.15
CA ARG A 67 -1.10 1.48 -6.90
C ARG A 67 -1.24 0.60 -5.66
N GLU A 68 -2.20 -0.31 -5.66
CA GLU A 68 -2.40 -1.24 -4.54
C GLU A 68 -1.15 -2.11 -4.32
N ALA A 69 -0.58 -2.67 -5.40
CA ALA A 69 0.63 -3.48 -5.30
C ALA A 69 1.84 -2.68 -4.78
N TRP A 70 1.96 -1.40 -5.15
CA TRP A 70 2.99 -0.51 -4.61
C TRP A 70 2.75 -0.16 -3.15
N GLU A 71 1.51 0.08 -2.73
CA GLU A 71 1.15 0.33 -1.33
C GLU A 71 1.51 -0.88 -0.46
N GLU A 72 1.14 -2.09 -0.88
CA GLU A 72 1.51 -3.33 -0.20
C GLU A 72 3.04 -3.47 -0.11
N ARG A 73 3.75 -3.35 -1.24
CA ARG A 73 5.20 -3.50 -1.27
C ARG A 73 5.90 -2.45 -0.39
N THR A 74 5.45 -1.20 -0.45
CA THR A 74 6.01 -0.10 0.36
C THR A 74 5.79 -0.36 1.85
N ARG A 75 4.59 -0.81 2.23
CA ARG A 75 4.29 -1.19 3.62
C ARG A 75 5.20 -2.30 4.11
N THR A 76 5.33 -3.38 3.34
CA THR A 76 6.21 -4.51 3.70
C THR A 76 7.68 -4.08 3.81
N LEU A 77 8.17 -3.28 2.88
CA LEU A 77 9.53 -2.75 2.94
C LEU A 77 9.73 -1.89 4.19
N ARG A 78 8.77 -1.02 4.51
CA ARG A 78 8.82 -0.15 5.68
C ARG A 78 8.79 -0.93 6.99
N GLU A 79 7.94 -1.95 7.09
CA GLU A 79 7.84 -2.83 8.26
C GLU A 79 9.12 -3.66 8.46
N GLY A 80 9.85 -3.96 7.38
CA GLY A 80 11.12 -4.69 7.43
C GLY A 80 12.37 -3.81 7.60
N LEU A 81 12.24 -2.48 7.64
CA LEU A 81 13.39 -1.58 7.83
C LEU A 81 13.80 -1.53 9.30
N ASP A 82 15.06 -1.84 9.56
CA ASP A 82 15.71 -1.66 10.86
C ASP A 82 17.05 -0.94 10.65
N TYR A 83 16.99 0.39 10.58
CA TYR A 83 18.19 1.22 10.42
C TYR A 83 19.07 1.21 11.67
N ALA A 84 18.49 1.00 12.86
CA ALA A 84 19.24 0.95 14.11
C ALA A 84 20.25 -0.22 14.09
N THR A 85 19.77 -1.42 13.75
CA THR A 85 20.65 -2.60 13.56
C THR A 85 21.66 -2.37 12.44
N GLY A 86 21.27 -1.68 11.37
CA GLY A 86 22.17 -1.33 10.26
C GLY A 86 23.34 -0.44 10.69
N PHE A 87 23.07 0.65 11.42
CA PHE A 87 24.09 1.57 11.93
C PHE A 87 24.98 0.92 12.99
N ASP A 88 24.40 0.14 13.90
CA ASP A 88 25.15 -0.59 14.92
C ASP A 88 26.16 -1.56 14.28
N SER A 89 25.72 -2.32 13.26
CA SER A 89 26.58 -3.23 12.50
C SER A 89 27.70 -2.52 11.74
N ALA A 90 27.48 -1.26 11.33
CA ALA A 90 28.47 -0.43 10.65
C ALA A 90 29.41 0.30 11.63
N GLY A 91 29.13 0.28 12.93
CA GLY A 91 29.86 1.08 13.93
C GLY A 91 29.61 2.58 13.79
N GLU A 92 28.46 2.96 13.22
CA GLU A 92 28.10 4.35 12.98
C GLU A 92 27.13 4.86 14.07
N GLU A 93 27.35 6.10 14.51
CA GLU A 93 26.36 6.79 15.35
C GLU A 93 25.24 7.37 14.49
N TYR A 94 24.02 7.39 15.02
CA TYR A 94 22.90 8.06 14.36
C TYR A 94 22.11 8.89 15.36
N SER A 95 21.34 9.84 14.85
CA SER A 95 20.45 10.66 15.66
C SER A 95 19.05 10.66 15.07
N GLU A 96 18.05 10.59 15.94
CA GLU A 96 16.64 10.64 15.57
C GLU A 96 15.86 11.53 16.54
N LEU A 97 14.58 11.77 16.23
CA LEU A 97 13.67 12.48 17.11
C LEU A 97 12.82 11.44 17.86
N ASP A 98 12.69 11.61 19.18
CA ASP A 98 11.75 10.82 19.97
C ASP A 98 10.29 11.26 19.72
N GLU A 99 9.34 10.61 20.40
CA GLU A 99 7.90 10.88 20.26
C GLU A 99 7.51 12.32 20.66
N ASP A 100 8.30 12.96 21.53
CA ASP A 100 8.10 14.33 21.98
C ASP A 100 8.85 15.35 21.08
N GLY A 101 9.59 14.86 20.09
CA GLY A 101 10.38 15.67 19.16
C GLY A 101 11.74 16.09 19.70
N ASN A 102 12.24 15.49 20.78
CA ASN A 102 13.60 15.74 21.27
C ASN A 102 14.62 14.95 20.46
N LEU A 103 15.79 15.54 20.25
CA LEU A 103 16.91 14.87 19.61
C LEU A 103 17.50 13.81 20.55
N VAL A 104 17.55 12.56 20.08
CA VAL A 104 18.23 11.44 20.73
C VAL A 104 19.40 10.99 19.87
N VAL A 105 20.56 10.75 20.50
CA VAL A 105 21.78 10.28 19.83
C VAL A 105 22.05 8.85 20.28
N HIS A 106 22.12 7.94 19.31
CA HIS A 106 22.42 6.53 19.51
C HIS A 106 23.86 6.26 19.11
N ARG A 107 24.62 5.67 20.03
CA ARG A 107 25.98 5.21 19.78
C ARG A 107 25.98 3.70 19.55
N PRO A 108 26.84 3.19 18.65
CA PRO A 108 26.99 1.76 18.44
C PRO A 108 27.44 1.07 19.73
N THR A 109 26.94 -0.15 19.92
CA THR A 109 27.16 -0.97 21.12
C THR A 109 28.38 -1.89 21.02
N THR A 110 29.02 -1.95 19.84
CA THR A 110 30.19 -2.79 19.54
C THR A 110 31.51 -2.03 19.73
#